data_AF-A0A2N6BJ69-F1
#
_entry.id   AF-A0A2N6BJ69-F1
#
_cell.length_a   1.000
_cell.length_b   1.000
_cell.length_c   1.000
_cell.angle_alpha   90.00
_cell.angle_beta   90.00
_cell.angle_gamma   90.00
#
_symmetry.space_group_name_H-M   'P 1'
#
loop_
_entity.id
_entity.type
_entity.pdbx_description
1 polymer ?
#
loop_
_entity_poly.entity_id
_entity_poly.type
_entity_poly.pdbx_seq_one_letter_code
_entity_poly.pdbx_strand_id
1 'polypeptide(L)'
;MKAAIKWLNRLEEVTLTMTLLGLAVVAFAQVCTRYLMGISFDWFEEGGRYVGVFVTFLGAGIGVRKGTHFTMELVADMLPKPVARILALLVGFLSGSCFVMVAYYGFVLVQRNYRFEVSSAAIGAPMWLVYLPIPALSVIIAFRFYLTAIKKFRGSRSSAGEAVK
;
A
#
# COMPACT_ATOMS: atom_id res chain seq x y z
N MET A 1 -21.59 0.08 -7.41
CA MET A 1 -20.42 0.23 -6.49
C MET A 1 -19.63 -1.07 -6.27
N LYS A 2 -20.26 -2.21 -5.96
CA LYS A 2 -19.53 -3.48 -5.68
C LYS A 2 -18.72 -4.02 -6.88
N ALA A 3 -19.22 -3.87 -8.10
CA ALA A 3 -18.52 -4.32 -9.33
C ALA A 3 -17.24 -3.53 -9.61
N ALA A 4 -17.28 -2.19 -9.48
CA ALA A 4 -16.10 -1.33 -9.66
C ALA A 4 -14.99 -1.65 -8.64
N ILE A 5 -15.35 -1.87 -7.37
CA ILE A 5 -14.40 -2.25 -6.33
C ILE A 5 -13.80 -3.64 -6.62
N LYS A 6 -14.60 -4.59 -7.13
CA LYS A 6 -14.11 -5.92 -7.50
C LYS A 6 -13.13 -5.86 -8.68
N TRP A 7 -13.38 -5.00 -9.65
CA TRP A 7 -12.49 -4.77 -10.78
C TRP A 7 -11.16 -4.14 -10.35
N LEU A 8 -11.22 -3.07 -9.55
CA LEU A 8 -10.03 -2.41 -8.99
C LEU A 8 -9.15 -3.38 -8.20
N ASN A 9 -9.78 -4.20 -7.36
CA ASN A 9 -9.10 -5.23 -6.57
C ASN A 9 -8.38 -6.27 -7.44
N ARG A 10 -9.02 -6.72 -8.53
CA ARG A 10 -8.41 -7.69 -9.45
C ARG A 10 -7.22 -7.07 -10.19
N LEU A 11 -7.34 -5.80 -10.57
CA LEU A 11 -6.23 -5.06 -11.17
C LEU A 11 -5.05 -4.93 -10.19
N GLU A 12 -5.29 -4.51 -8.95
CA GLU A 12 -4.23 -4.42 -7.92
C GLU A 12 -3.50 -5.77 -7.71
N GLU A 13 -4.24 -6.87 -7.60
CA GLU A 13 -3.66 -8.21 -7.40
C GLU A 13 -2.86 -8.68 -8.61
N VAL A 14 -3.37 -8.48 -9.82
CA VAL A 14 -2.67 -8.86 -11.06
C VAL A 14 -1.43 -7.99 -11.27
N THR A 15 -1.56 -6.67 -11.13
CA THR A 15 -0.43 -5.74 -11.27
C THR A 15 0.66 -6.07 -10.25
N LEU A 16 0.33 -6.26 -8.97
CA LEU A 16 1.31 -6.61 -7.96
C LEU A 16 2.01 -7.93 -8.27
N THR A 17 1.26 -8.97 -8.64
CA THR A 17 1.83 -10.29 -8.95
C THR A 17 2.77 -10.22 -10.15
N MET A 18 2.36 -9.55 -11.22
CA MET A 18 3.17 -9.39 -12.44
C MET A 18 4.44 -8.58 -12.17
N THR A 19 4.32 -7.47 -11.44
CA THR A 19 5.46 -6.62 -11.11
C THR A 19 6.46 -7.32 -10.20
N LEU A 20 5.98 -8.08 -9.21
CA LEU A 20 6.82 -8.81 -8.25
C LEU A 20 7.53 -10.00 -8.93
N LEU A 21 6.84 -10.72 -9.81
CA LEU A 21 7.45 -11.77 -10.62
C LEU A 21 8.49 -11.21 -11.60
N GLY A 22 8.17 -10.09 -12.26
CA GLY A 22 9.12 -9.39 -13.12
C GLY A 22 10.38 -8.95 -12.36
N LEU A 23 10.22 -8.37 -11.17
CA LEU A 23 11.34 -7.99 -10.31
C LEU A 23 12.20 -9.20 -9.93
N ALA A 24 11.58 -10.33 -9.59
CA ALA A 24 12.30 -11.56 -9.25
C ALA A 24 13.12 -12.10 -10.43
N VAL A 25 12.55 -12.12 -11.64
CA VAL A 25 13.25 -12.55 -12.86
C VAL A 25 14.43 -11.62 -13.17
N VAL A 26 14.23 -10.30 -13.07
CA VAL A 26 15.28 -9.31 -13.30
C VAL A 26 16.40 -9.44 -12.26
N ALA A 27 16.06 -9.60 -10.98
CA ALA A 27 17.05 -9.81 -9.92
C ALA A 27 17.83 -11.12 -10.13
N PHE A 28 17.17 -12.19 -10.54
CA PHE A 28 17.82 -13.45 -10.87
C PHE A 28 18.78 -13.29 -12.07
N ALA A 29 18.34 -12.62 -13.13
CA ALA A 29 19.19 -12.32 -14.28
C ALA A 29 20.41 -11.49 -13.87
N GLN A 30 20.24 -10.48 -13.01
CA GLN A 30 21.35 -9.66 -12.49
C GLN A 30 22.38 -10.50 -11.73
N VAL A 31 21.93 -11.42 -10.87
CA VAL A 31 22.81 -12.36 -10.16
C VAL A 31 23.55 -13.24 -11.17
N CYS A 32 22.84 -13.83 -12.14
CA CYS A 32 23.47 -14.63 -13.19
C CYS A 32 24.54 -13.85 -13.96
N THR A 33 24.25 -12.64 -14.45
CA THR A 33 25.21 -11.82 -15.19
C THR A 33 26.41 -11.43 -14.33
N ARG A 34 26.19 -11.11 -13.05
CA ARG A 34 27.26 -10.74 -12.12
C ARG A 34 28.23 -11.89 -11.86
N TYR A 35 27.72 -13.11 -11.65
CA TYR A 35 28.57 -14.27 -11.33
C TYR A 35 29.11 -15.01 -12.56
N LEU A 36 28.38 -15.03 -13.68
CA LEU A 36 28.78 -15.73 -14.91
C LEU A 36 29.61 -14.85 -15.86
N MET A 37 29.25 -13.58 -16.00
CA MET A 37 29.89 -12.65 -16.94
C MET A 37 30.80 -11.62 -16.25
N GLY A 38 30.73 -11.47 -14.93
CA GLY A 38 31.52 -10.48 -14.18
C GLY A 38 31.11 -9.02 -14.45
N ILE A 39 30.05 -8.79 -15.23
CA ILE A 39 29.53 -7.45 -15.56
C ILE A 39 28.38 -7.15 -14.59
N SER A 40 28.48 -6.02 -13.88
CA SER A 40 27.41 -5.51 -13.03
C SER A 40 26.83 -4.25 -13.67
N PHE A 41 25.52 -4.25 -13.86
CA PHE A 41 24.79 -3.12 -14.44
C PHE A 41 24.10 -2.36 -13.29
N ASP A 42 24.60 -1.17 -12.97
CA ASP A 42 24.10 -0.34 -11.86
C ASP A 42 22.62 0.07 -12.03
N TRP A 43 22.15 0.14 -13.28
CA TRP A 43 20.76 0.45 -13.59
C TRP A 43 19.78 -0.62 -13.09
N PHE A 44 20.19 -1.89 -12.95
CA PHE A 44 19.31 -2.92 -12.38
C PHE A 44 19.05 -2.71 -10.89
N GLU A 45 20.07 -2.31 -10.12
CA GLU A 45 19.88 -2.02 -8.70
C GLU A 45 19.05 -0.77 -8.47
N GLU A 46 19.19 0.24 -9.33
CA GLU A 46 18.41 1.48 -9.25
C GLU A 46 16.95 1.21 -9.67
N GLY A 47 16.73 0.56 -10.82
CA GLY A 47 15.41 0.20 -11.31
C GLY A 47 14.66 -0.77 -10.39
N GLY A 48 15.36 -1.75 -9.82
CA GLY A 48 14.80 -2.69 -8.86
C GLY A 48 14.29 -2.01 -7.59
N ARG A 49 15.02 -0.99 -7.10
CA ARG A 49 14.55 -0.16 -5.97
C ARG A 49 13.28 0.63 -6.32
N TYR A 50 13.20 1.20 -7.52
CA TYR A 50 12.03 1.96 -7.97
C TYR A 50 10.78 1.09 -8.09
N VAL A 51 10.93 -0.09 -8.70
CA VAL A 51 9.86 -1.07 -8.78
C VAL A 51 9.49 -1.61 -7.38
N GLY A 52 10.48 -1.79 -6.50
CA GLY A 52 10.28 -2.18 -5.11
C GLY A 52 9.36 -1.22 -4.36
N VAL A 53 9.59 0.10 -4.47
CA VAL A 53 8.71 1.12 -3.87
C VAL A 53 7.27 0.95 -4.37
N PHE A 54 7.07 0.80 -5.68
CA PHE A 54 5.74 0.59 -6.27
C PHE A 54 5.04 -0.65 -5.69
N VAL A 55 5.75 -1.77 -5.62
CA VAL A 55 5.25 -3.04 -5.08
C VAL A 55 4.92 -2.93 -3.59
N THR A 56 5.74 -2.23 -2.79
CA THR A 56 5.49 -2.04 -1.36
C THR A 56 4.17 -1.33 -1.11
N PHE A 57 3.89 -0.23 -1.82
CA PHE A 57 2.65 0.51 -1.63
C PHE A 57 1.42 -0.24 -2.19
N LEU A 58 1.53 -0.92 -3.33
CA LEU A 58 0.47 -1.80 -3.81
C LEU A 58 0.18 -2.94 -2.82
N GLY A 59 1.23 -3.56 -2.28
CA GLY A 59 1.14 -4.64 -1.31
C GLY A 59 0.50 -4.18 0.00
N ALA A 60 0.86 -2.99 0.48
CA ALA A 60 0.24 -2.36 1.64
C ALA A 60 -1.26 -2.17 1.44
N GLY A 61 -1.69 -1.69 0.26
CA GLY A 61 -3.11 -1.56 -0.08
C GLY A 61 -3.89 -2.88 -0.03
N ILE A 62 -3.31 -3.96 -0.57
CA ILE A 62 -3.90 -5.30 -0.51
C ILE A 62 -3.91 -5.83 0.93
N GLY A 63 -2.87 -5.57 1.71
CA GLY A 63 -2.77 -5.97 3.12
C GLY A 63 -3.87 -5.34 3.98
N VAL A 64 -4.08 -4.03 3.83
CA VAL A 64 -5.18 -3.30 4.52
C VAL A 64 -6.54 -3.92 4.20
N ARG A 65 -6.76 -4.33 2.95
CA ARG A 65 -8.00 -5.03 2.53
C ARG A 65 -8.16 -6.38 3.19
N LYS A 66 -7.09 -7.17 3.25
CA LYS A 66 -7.10 -8.51 3.86
C LYS A 66 -7.18 -8.44 5.39
N GLY A 67 -7.13 -7.25 5.98
CA GLY A 67 -7.16 -7.07 7.43
C GLY A 67 -5.87 -7.53 8.11
N THR A 68 -4.77 -7.67 7.35
CA THR A 68 -3.47 -8.09 7.90
C THR A 68 -2.74 -6.96 8.64
N HIS A 69 -3.33 -5.77 8.76
CA HIS A 69 -2.89 -4.82 9.77
C HIS A 69 -3.09 -5.48 11.13
N PHE A 70 -1.97 -5.87 11.76
CA PHE A 70 -1.88 -6.54 13.06
C PHE A 70 -2.96 -6.01 14.01
N THR A 71 -4.08 -6.69 14.03
CA THR A 71 -5.14 -6.47 15.00
C THR A 71 -4.90 -7.52 16.04
N MET A 72 -4.66 -7.12 17.28
CA MET A 72 -4.54 -8.07 18.38
C MET A 72 -5.95 -8.61 18.67
N GLU A 73 -6.38 -9.62 17.92
CA GLU A 73 -7.72 -10.22 18.04
C GLU A 73 -7.96 -10.72 19.46
N LEU A 74 -6.92 -11.26 20.12
CA LEU A 74 -6.93 -11.65 21.53
C LEU A 74 -7.36 -10.51 22.47
N VAL A 75 -6.84 -9.29 22.28
CA VAL A 75 -7.24 -8.14 23.11
C VAL A 75 -8.64 -7.68 22.74
N ALA A 76 -8.98 -7.68 21.45
CA ALA A 76 -10.31 -7.29 21.00
C ALA A 76 -11.43 -8.22 21.53
N ASP A 77 -11.14 -9.52 21.67
CA ASP A 77 -12.09 -10.54 22.16
C ASP A 77 -12.25 -10.52 23.68
N MET A 78 -11.25 -10.03 24.42
CA MET A 78 -11.33 -9.84 25.88
C MET A 78 -12.08 -8.57 26.29
N LEU A 79 -12.31 -7.62 25.36
CA LEU A 79 -13.00 -6.37 25.66
C LEU A 79 -14.51 -6.44 25.42
N PRO A 80 -15.32 -5.64 26.16
CA PRO A 80 -16.73 -5.49 25.86
C PRO A 80 -16.93 -5.00 24.43
N LYS A 81 -17.86 -5.62 23.70
CA LYS A 81 -18.23 -5.31 22.30
C LYS A 81 -18.31 -3.81 21.94
N PRO A 82 -18.82 -2.89 22.79
CA PRO A 82 -18.80 -1.45 22.47
C PRO A 82 -17.40 -0.83 22.50
N VAL A 83 -16.54 -1.22 23.44
CA VAL A 83 -15.19 -0.65 23.61
C VAL A 83 -14.26 -1.13 22.50
N ALA A 84 -14.32 -2.43 22.16
CA ALA A 84 -13.58 -3.00 21.04
C ALA A 84 -13.93 -2.32 19.70
N ARG A 85 -15.18 -1.86 19.54
CA ARG A 85 -15.62 -1.13 18.33
C ARG A 85 -15.05 0.28 18.26
N ILE A 86 -15.07 1.02 19.37
CA ILE A 86 -14.51 2.38 19.42
C ILE A 86 -13.01 2.33 19.17
N LEU A 87 -12.31 1.37 19.78
CA LEU A 87 -10.89 1.12 19.53
C LEU A 87 -10.62 0.80 18.05
N ALA A 88 -11.38 -0.10 17.44
CA ALA A 88 -11.19 -0.43 16.03
C ALA A 88 -11.47 0.76 15.09
N LEU A 89 -12.44 1.62 15.43
CA LEU A 89 -12.72 2.85 14.70
C LEU A 89 -11.55 3.84 14.85
N LEU A 90 -11.06 4.05 16.07
CA LEU A 90 -9.91 4.92 16.36
C LEU A 90 -8.66 4.45 15.63
N VAL A 91 -8.32 3.17 15.72
CA VAL A 91 -7.16 2.59 15.03
C VAL A 91 -7.29 2.75 13.52
N GLY A 92 -8.47 2.48 12.95
CA GLY A 92 -8.72 2.67 11.52
C GLY A 92 -8.59 4.13 11.09
N PHE A 93 -9.08 5.07 11.90
CA PHE A 93 -9.00 6.50 11.63
C PHE A 93 -7.57 7.05 11.78
N LEU A 94 -6.86 6.68 12.85
CA LEU A 94 -5.46 7.01 13.07
C LEU A 94 -4.58 6.47 11.94
N SER A 95 -4.75 5.21 11.56
CA SER A 95 -4.02 4.61 10.45
C SER A 95 -4.32 5.32 9.13
N GLY A 96 -5.60 5.61 8.86
CA GLY A 96 -6.01 6.39 7.69
C GLY A 96 -5.36 7.78 7.66
N SER A 97 -5.36 8.48 8.79
CA SER A 97 -4.75 9.82 8.91
C SER A 97 -3.24 9.80 8.69
N CYS A 98 -2.54 8.76 9.16
CA CYS A 98 -1.12 8.56 8.90
C CYS A 98 -0.86 8.42 7.39
N PHE A 99 -1.65 7.61 6.68
CA PHE A 99 -1.52 7.49 5.23
C PHE A 99 -1.89 8.77 4.46
N VAL A 100 -2.78 9.61 4.99
CA VAL A 100 -3.02 10.96 4.43
C VAL A 100 -1.77 11.83 4.58
N MET A 101 -1.10 11.78 5.74
CA MET A 101 0.14 12.51 5.97
C MET A 101 1.24 12.03 5.02
N VAL A 102 1.39 10.71 4.83
CA VAL A 102 2.30 10.13 3.84
C VAL A 102 1.97 10.60 2.42
N ALA A 103 0.69 10.66 2.05
CA ALA A 103 0.28 11.17 0.75
C ALA A 103 0.64 12.66 0.56
N TYR A 104 0.45 13.48 1.59
CA TYR A 104 0.79 14.90 1.56
C TYR A 104 2.31 15.12 1.38
N TYR A 105 3.13 14.50 2.23
CA TYR A 105 4.59 14.61 2.11
C TYR A 105 5.12 13.96 0.83
N GLY A 106 4.49 12.87 0.37
CA GLY A 106 4.80 12.26 -0.92
C GLY A 106 4.54 13.24 -2.08
N PHE A 107 3.44 13.99 -2.05
CA PHE A 107 3.15 14.99 -3.06
C PHE A 107 4.14 16.16 -3.02
N VAL A 108 4.47 16.67 -1.83
CA VAL A 108 5.50 17.70 -1.64
C VAL A 108 6.85 17.24 -2.18
N LEU A 109 7.21 15.98 -1.96
CA LEU A 109 8.45 15.38 -2.45
C LEU A 109 8.47 15.29 -3.98
N VAL A 110 7.37 14.85 -4.60
CA VAL A 110 7.23 14.82 -6.08
C VAL A 110 7.35 16.22 -6.66
N GLN A 111 6.66 17.20 -6.07
CA GLN A 111 6.73 18.59 -6.52
C GLN A 111 8.13 19.17 -6.37
N ARG A 112 8.83 18.85 -5.27
CA ARG A 112 10.23 19.25 -5.07
C ARG A 112 11.13 18.63 -6.13
N ASN A 113 11.03 17.32 -6.37
CA ASN A 113 11.82 16.63 -7.40
C ASN A 113 11.56 17.17 -8.81
N TYR A 114 10.32 17.57 -9.12
CA TYR A 114 9.98 18.21 -10.38
C TYR A 114 10.65 19.60 -10.51
N ARG A 115 10.64 20.40 -9.45
CA ARG A 115 11.22 21.77 -9.46
C ARG A 115 12.74 21.80 -9.54
N PHE A 116 13.41 20.79 -8.98
CA PHE A 116 14.87 20.71 -8.95
C PHE A 116 15.45 19.83 -10.08
N GLU A 117 14.60 19.35 -11.01
CA GLU A 117 14.98 18.46 -12.14
C GLU A 117 15.92 17.32 -11.71
N VAL A 118 15.62 16.72 -10.56
CA VAL A 118 16.50 15.69 -9.99
C VAL A 118 16.37 14.43 -10.84
N SER A 119 17.46 14.12 -11.55
CA SER A 119 17.58 12.93 -12.38
C SER A 119 18.31 11.82 -11.62
N SER A 120 17.93 10.57 -11.92
CA SER A 120 18.58 9.40 -11.34
C SER A 120 20.03 9.25 -11.82
N ALA A 121 20.90 8.70 -10.98
CA ALA A 121 22.34 8.73 -11.21
C ALA A 121 22.79 7.74 -12.31
N ALA A 122 22.11 6.60 -12.44
CA ALA A 122 22.46 5.58 -13.43
C ALA A 122 21.56 5.61 -14.68
N ILE A 123 20.24 5.81 -14.49
CA ILE A 123 19.24 5.76 -15.59
C ILE A 123 18.99 7.14 -16.21
N GLY A 124 19.31 8.24 -15.52
CA GLY A 124 18.96 9.59 -15.96
C GLY A 124 17.44 9.84 -15.97
N ALA A 125 16.66 8.96 -15.32
CA ALA A 125 15.21 9.08 -15.30
C ALA A 125 14.76 10.18 -14.34
N PRO A 126 13.70 10.93 -14.68
CA PRO A 126 13.15 11.93 -13.79
C PRO A 126 12.59 11.29 -12.50
N MET A 127 13.14 11.67 -11.35
CA MET A 127 12.73 11.11 -10.05
C MET A 127 11.26 11.40 -9.72
N TRP A 128 10.66 12.46 -10.26
CA TRP A 128 9.24 12.75 -10.02
C TRP A 128 8.33 11.59 -10.47
N LEU A 129 8.69 10.85 -11.52
CA LEU A 129 7.91 9.71 -12.02
C LEU A 129 8.02 8.48 -11.10
N VAL A 130 9.20 8.26 -10.52
CA VAL A 130 9.46 7.18 -9.57
C VAL A 130 8.71 7.37 -8.26
N TYR A 131 8.63 8.62 -7.78
CA TYR A 131 8.00 8.94 -6.51
C TYR A 131 6.49 9.17 -6.62
N LEU A 132 5.94 9.38 -7.82
CA LEU A 132 4.50 9.59 -8.07
C LEU A 132 3.57 8.49 -7.52
N PRO A 133 3.92 7.20 -7.58
CA PRO A 133 3.08 6.16 -7.01
C PRO A 133 2.90 6.26 -5.50
N ILE A 134 3.85 6.87 -4.78
CA ILE A 134 3.79 7.01 -3.31
C ILE A 134 2.54 7.81 -2.89
N PRO A 135 2.34 9.07 -3.31
CA PRO A 135 1.13 9.81 -2.96
C PRO A 135 -0.12 9.17 -3.57
N ALA A 136 -0.06 8.67 -4.81
CA ALA A 136 -1.22 8.09 -5.48
C ALA A 136 -1.77 6.86 -4.74
N LEU A 137 -0.91 5.89 -4.41
CA LEU A 137 -1.30 4.67 -3.71
C LEU A 137 -1.61 4.93 -2.24
N SER A 138 -0.93 5.88 -1.59
CA SER A 138 -1.22 6.27 -0.20
C SER A 138 -2.63 6.85 -0.03
N VAL A 139 -3.12 7.63 -1.00
CA VAL A 139 -4.52 8.11 -1.00
C VAL A 139 -5.51 6.95 -1.07
N ILE A 140 -5.24 5.95 -1.93
CA ILE A 140 -6.09 4.75 -2.04
C ILE A 140 -6.09 3.98 -0.72
N ILE A 141 -4.93 3.81 -0.09
CA ILE A 141 -4.80 3.13 1.20
C ILE A 141 -5.57 3.87 2.30
N ALA A 142 -5.40 5.19 2.40
CA ALA A 142 -6.12 6.02 3.37
C ALA A 142 -7.63 5.89 3.20
N PHE A 143 -8.12 5.96 1.96
CA PHE A 143 -9.54 5.79 1.66
C PHE A 143 -10.07 4.41 2.10
N ARG A 144 -9.30 3.33 1.88
CA ARG A 144 -9.66 1.98 2.34
C ARG A 144 -9.71 1.88 3.85
N PHE A 145 -8.78 2.53 4.56
CA PHE A 145 -8.80 2.58 6.02
C PHE A 145 -10.08 3.22 6.56
N TYR A 146 -10.48 4.36 6.01
CA TYR A 146 -11.72 5.02 6.39
C TYR A 146 -12.95 4.15 6.08
N LEU A 147 -13.00 3.50 4.92
CA LEU A 147 -14.10 2.60 4.57
C LEU A 147 -14.20 1.40 5.50
N THR A 148 -13.07 0.77 5.84
CA THR A 148 -13.02 -0.37 6.76
C THR A 148 -13.45 0.05 8.16
N ALA A 149 -13.01 1.22 8.64
CA ALA A 149 -13.41 1.78 9.92
C ALA A 149 -14.93 2.01 9.99
N ILE A 150 -15.52 2.63 8.96
CA ILE A 150 -16.97 2.89 8.89
C ILE A 150 -17.78 1.59 8.78
N LYS A 151 -17.30 0.62 7.98
CA LYS A 151 -17.99 -0.67 7.81
C LYS A 151 -18.01 -1.48 9.10
N LYS A 152 -16.91 -1.50 9.85
CA LYS A 152 -16.81 -2.17 11.15
C LYS A 152 -17.73 -1.52 12.20
N PHE A 153 -17.95 -0.20 12.11
CA PHE A 153 -18.92 0.52 12.93
C PHE A 153 -20.39 0.19 12.57
N ARG A 154 -20.74 0.16 11.27
CA ARG A 154 -22.12 -0.12 10.79
C ARG A 154 -22.53 -1.60 10.91
N GLY A 155 -21.59 -2.53 10.73
CA GLY A 155 -21.86 -3.98 10.70
C GLY A 155 -22.50 -4.54 11.98
N SER A 156 -22.32 -3.90 13.13
CA SER A 156 -22.94 -4.37 14.37
C SER A 156 -24.33 -3.76 14.66
N ARG A 157 -24.82 -2.81 13.87
CA ARG A 157 -26.20 -2.33 14.05
C ARG A 157 -27.23 -3.41 13.67
N SER A 158 -26.84 -4.40 12.86
CA SER A 158 -27.70 -5.52 12.44
C SER A 158 -27.91 -6.58 13.53
N SER A 159 -26.92 -6.85 14.38
CA SER A 159 -27.02 -7.90 15.42
C SER A 159 -27.63 -7.38 16.73
N ALA A 160 -27.68 -6.06 16.93
CA ALA A 160 -28.38 -5.45 18.06
C ALA A 160 -29.91 -5.37 17.88
N GLY A 161 -30.43 -5.63 16.67
CA GLY A 161 -31.87 -5.66 16.38
C GLY A 161 -32.53 -7.05 16.52
N GLU A 162 -31.74 -8.12 16.59
CA GLU A 162 -32.24 -9.50 16.75
C GLU A 162 -32.21 -10.02 18.19
N ALA A 163 -31.43 -9.40 19.09
CA ALA A 163 -31.38 -9.79 20.50
C ALA A 163 -32.50 -9.18 21.38
N VAL A 164 -33.49 -8.53 20.77
CA VAL A 164 -34.66 -7.93 21.44
C VAL A 164 -35.98 -8.48 20.86
N LYS A 165 -35.95 -9.67 20.24
CA LYS A 165 -37.16 -10.41 19.87
C LYS A 165 -37.15 -11.79 20.50
#